data_AF-A0A529SZU3-F1
#
_entry.id   AF-A0A529SZU3-F1
#
_cell.length_a   1.000
_cell.length_b   1.000
_cell.length_c   1.000
_cell.angle_alpha   90.00
_cell.angle_beta   90.00
_cell.angle_gamma   90.00
#
_symmetry.space_group_name_H-M   'P 1'
#
loop_
_entity.id
_entity.type
_entity.pdbx_description
1 polymer ?
#
loop_
_entity_poly.entity_id
_entity_poly.type
_entity_poly.pdbx_seq_one_letter_code
_entity_poly.pdbx_strand_id
1 'polypeptide(L)'
;MDVIVLGGGLMGTASAYFLARRGARVTLIERNRIGTGATLASFGNIRRTGRHLSQLPLAHRSLKLWGEAEKMLGRDVEFRATGHIRLIFDEGSLADMRAK
;
A
#
# COMPACT_ATOMS: atom_id res chain seq x y z
N MET A 1 -8.13 -19.50 -15.17
CA MET A 1 -6.69 -19.19 -15.08
C MET A 1 -6.22 -19.54 -13.69
N ASP A 2 -5.12 -20.27 -13.60
CA ASP A 2 -4.50 -20.67 -12.34
C ASP A 2 -3.29 -19.78 -12.07
N VAL A 3 -3.17 -19.27 -10.83
CA VAL A 3 -2.09 -18.34 -10.45
C VAL A 3 -1.45 -18.79 -9.15
N ILE A 4 -0.12 -18.83 -9.13
CA ILE A 4 0.66 -19.02 -7.90
C ILE A 4 1.25 -17.67 -7.49
N VAL A 5 1.03 -17.25 -6.25
CA VAL A 5 1.62 -16.06 -5.65
C VAL A 5 2.64 -16.49 -4.60
N LEU A 6 3.92 -16.14 -4.82
CA LEU A 6 5.00 -16.43 -3.89
C LEU A 6 5.27 -15.20 -3.00
N GLY A 7 5.07 -15.36 -1.70
CA GLY A 7 5.21 -14.33 -0.68
C GLY A 7 3.87 -13.84 -0.13
N GLY A 8 3.70 -13.94 1.18
CA GLY A 8 2.51 -13.57 1.95
C GLY A 8 2.62 -12.21 2.65
N GLY A 9 3.46 -11.30 2.14
CA GLY A 9 3.45 -9.89 2.56
C GLY A 9 2.28 -9.12 1.95
N LEU A 10 2.13 -7.83 2.31
CA LEU A 10 1.04 -6.95 1.86
C LEU A 10 0.81 -6.99 0.33
N MET A 11 1.88 -6.96 -0.46
CA MET A 11 1.76 -6.99 -1.92
C MET A 11 1.27 -8.34 -2.44
N GLY A 12 1.72 -9.45 -1.85
CA GLY A 12 1.31 -10.79 -2.26
C GLY A 12 -0.13 -11.09 -1.86
N THR A 13 -0.53 -10.77 -0.63
CA THR A 13 -1.91 -10.94 -0.16
C THR A 13 -2.88 -10.03 -0.92
N ALA A 14 -2.51 -8.78 -1.21
CA ALA A 14 -3.31 -7.90 -2.05
C ALA A 14 -3.46 -8.45 -3.48
N SER A 15 -2.38 -8.95 -4.07
CA SER A 15 -2.42 -9.56 -5.41
C SER A 15 -3.34 -10.78 -5.42
N ALA A 16 -3.19 -11.69 -4.45
CA ALA A 16 -4.04 -12.87 -4.34
C ALA A 16 -5.52 -12.51 -4.15
N TYR A 17 -5.81 -11.55 -3.26
CA TYR A 17 -7.18 -11.06 -3.01
C TYR A 17 -7.84 -10.51 -4.28
N PHE A 18 -7.17 -9.59 -5.00
CA PHE A 18 -7.77 -8.98 -6.19
C PHE A 18 -7.84 -9.93 -7.39
N LEU A 19 -6.90 -10.88 -7.52
CA LEU A 19 -6.97 -11.93 -8.53
C LEU A 19 -8.12 -12.90 -8.27
N ALA A 20 -8.28 -13.36 -7.03
CA ALA A 20 -9.37 -14.24 -6.64
C ALA A 20 -10.74 -13.58 -6.86
N ARG A 21 -10.89 -12.29 -6.51
CA ARG A 21 -12.11 -11.51 -6.80
C ARG A 21 -12.42 -11.35 -8.29
N ARG A 22 -11.46 -11.58 -9.17
CA ARG A 22 -11.63 -11.58 -10.63
C ARG A 22 -11.85 -12.97 -11.22
N GLY A 23 -12.07 -13.98 -10.36
CA GLY A 23 -12.37 -15.35 -10.78
C GLY A 23 -11.14 -16.22 -11.07
N ALA A 24 -9.92 -15.77 -10.74
CA ALA A 24 -8.74 -16.61 -10.83
C ALA A 24 -8.69 -17.62 -9.68
N ARG A 25 -8.22 -18.84 -9.93
CA ARG A 25 -7.91 -19.81 -8.88
C ARG A 25 -6.48 -19.53 -8.41
N VAL A 26 -6.34 -19.07 -7.17
CA VAL A 26 -5.05 -18.57 -6.64
C VAL A 26 -4.54 -19.47 -5.52
N THR A 27 -3.28 -19.90 -5.64
CA THR A 27 -2.52 -20.52 -4.55
C THR A 27 -1.49 -19.51 -4.05
N LEU A 28 -1.59 -19.08 -2.79
CA LEU A 28 -0.59 -18.23 -2.15
C LEU A 28 0.34 -19.09 -1.28
N ILE A 29 1.65 -18.93 -1.47
CA ILE A 29 2.67 -19.67 -0.73
C ILE A 29 3.53 -18.66 0.03
N GLU A 30 3.61 -18.79 1.35
CA GLU A 30 4.49 -18.03 2.22
C GLU A 30 5.37 -19.01 3.02
N ARG A 31 6.65 -18.67 3.18
CA ARG A 31 7.61 -19.50 3.91
C ARG A 31 7.32 -19.48 5.42
N ASN A 32 6.94 -18.32 5.93
CA ASN A 32 6.70 -18.05 7.35
C ASN A 32 5.20 -17.84 7.61
N ARG A 33 4.86 -16.95 8.55
CA ARG A 33 3.49 -16.51 8.80
C ARG A 33 3.15 -15.35 7.87
N ILE A 34 1.91 -15.29 7.40
CA ILE A 34 1.41 -14.19 6.57
C ILE A 34 1.68 -12.84 7.26
N GLY A 35 2.24 -11.90 6.52
CA GLY A 35 2.50 -10.53 6.97
C GLY A 35 3.77 -10.33 7.80
N THR A 36 4.55 -11.37 8.13
CA THR A 36 5.70 -11.22 9.05
C THR A 36 7.01 -10.74 8.41
N GLY A 37 7.04 -10.51 7.09
CA GLY A 37 8.19 -9.92 6.41
C GLY A 37 8.26 -8.39 6.61
N ALA A 38 8.69 -7.66 5.58
CA ALA A 38 8.77 -6.19 5.60
C ALA A 38 7.43 -5.49 5.91
N THR A 39 6.30 -6.19 5.77
CA THR A 39 4.98 -5.68 6.14
C THR A 39 4.87 -5.41 7.65
N LEU A 40 5.39 -6.29 8.50
CA LEU A 40 5.35 -6.12 9.96
C LEU A 40 6.24 -4.96 10.43
N ALA A 41 7.36 -4.73 9.75
CA ALA A 41 8.27 -3.63 10.04
C ALA A 41 7.80 -2.28 9.45
N SER A 42 6.65 -2.24 8.76
CA SER A 42 6.13 -1.01 8.17
C SER A 42 5.49 -0.12 9.22
N PHE A 43 5.82 1.18 9.19
CA PHE A 43 5.17 2.20 10.02
C PHE A 43 3.71 2.53 9.61
N GLY A 44 3.13 1.79 8.65
CA GLY A 44 1.71 1.93 8.27
C GLY A 44 1.34 3.22 7.54
N ASN A 45 2.31 4.07 7.18
CA ASN A 45 2.03 5.38 6.60
C ASN A 45 1.57 5.31 5.13
N ILE A 46 0.35 5.76 4.86
CA ILE A 46 -0.20 5.88 3.50
C ILE A 46 -0.16 7.34 3.06
N ARG A 47 0.80 7.69 2.19
CA ARG A 47 0.99 9.06 1.71
C ARG A 47 1.09 9.17 0.19
N ARG A 48 0.73 10.36 -0.29
CA ARG A 48 0.88 10.81 -1.68
C ARG A 48 2.02 11.81 -1.86
N THR A 49 2.40 12.51 -0.79
CA THR A 49 3.47 13.51 -0.74
C THR A 49 4.85 12.89 -0.91
N GLY A 50 5.78 13.65 -1.50
CA GLY A 50 7.17 13.22 -1.68
C GLY A 50 7.33 12.01 -2.61
N ARG A 51 6.46 11.88 -3.61
CA ARG A 51 6.52 10.83 -4.64
C ARG A 51 6.86 11.44 -5.99
N HIS A 52 7.58 10.67 -6.79
CA HIS A 52 7.78 10.99 -8.21
C HIS A 52 6.42 11.10 -8.92
N LEU A 53 6.29 12.04 -9.86
CA LEU A 53 5.00 12.36 -10.50
C LEU A 53 4.35 11.14 -11.17
N SER A 54 5.15 10.25 -11.77
CA SER A 54 4.64 9.01 -12.40
C SER A 54 3.98 8.04 -11.41
N GLN A 55 4.27 8.16 -10.10
CA GLN A 55 3.68 7.31 -9.07
C GLN A 55 2.37 7.89 -8.49
N LEU A 56 2.04 9.16 -8.76
CA LEU A 56 0.85 9.80 -8.20
C LEU A 56 -0.47 9.10 -8.59
N PRO A 57 -0.68 8.65 -9.85
CA PRO A 57 -1.89 7.91 -10.20
C PRO A 57 -2.05 6.63 -9.36
N LEU A 58 -0.96 5.90 -9.14
CA LEU A 58 -0.97 4.69 -8.32
C LEU A 58 -1.23 5.01 -6.84
N ALA A 59 -0.61 6.06 -6.31
CA ALA A 59 -0.83 6.50 -4.93
C ALA A 59 -2.28 6.97 -4.69
N HIS A 60 -2.89 7.64 -5.67
CA HIS A 60 -4.30 8.04 -5.63
C HIS A 60 -5.23 6.83 -5.60
N ARG A 61 -4.97 5.84 -6.46
CA ARG A 61 -5.73 4.60 -6.46
C ARG A 61 -5.58 3.82 -5.15
N SER A 62 -4.37 3.75 -4.61
CA SER A 62 -4.09 3.10 -3.32
C SER A 62 -4.88 3.76 -2.18
N LEU A 63 -4.87 5.09 -2.10
CA LEU A 63 -5.63 5.83 -1.07
C LEU A 63 -7.13 5.54 -1.14
N LYS A 64 -7.70 5.45 -2.34
CA LYS A 64 -9.10 5.06 -2.52
C LYS A 64 -9.37 3.65 -1.97
N LEU A 65 -8.50 2.69 -2.29
CA LEU A 65 -8.63 1.32 -1.79
C LEU A 65 -8.53 1.23 -0.27
N TRP A 66 -7.65 2.01 0.36
CA TRP A 66 -7.57 2.11 1.82
C TRP A 66 -8.87 2.64 2.44
N GLY A 67 -9.50 3.65 1.81
CA GLY A 67 -10.81 4.14 2.24
C GLY A 67 -11.94 3.12 2.09
N GLU A 68 -11.79 2.13 1.22
CA GLU A 68 -12.77 1.05 1.00
C GLU A 68 -12.40 -0.25 1.76
N ALA A 69 -11.29 -0.27 2.51
CA ALA A 69 -10.70 -1.50 3.05
C ALA A 69 -11.64 -2.24 4.01
N GLU A 70 -12.32 -1.52 4.91
CA GLU A 70 -13.27 -2.13 5.85
C GLU A 70 -14.42 -2.82 5.09
N LYS A 71 -14.99 -2.14 4.10
CA LYS A 71 -16.04 -2.71 3.23
C LYS A 71 -15.53 -3.93 2.46
N MET A 72 -14.29 -3.88 1.98
CA MET A 72 -13.68 -4.97 1.20
C MET A 72 -13.35 -6.21 2.04
N LEU A 73 -13.01 -6.02 3.31
CA LEU A 73 -12.47 -7.07 4.19
C LEU A 73 -13.44 -7.48 5.31
N GLY A 74 -14.55 -6.76 5.48
CA GLY A 74 -15.57 -7.04 6.49
C GLY A 74 -15.12 -6.75 7.93
N ARG A 75 -14.07 -5.94 8.12
CA ARG A 75 -13.51 -5.60 9.43
C ARG A 75 -12.74 -4.27 9.39
N ASP A 76 -12.75 -3.52 10.50
CA ASP A 76 -11.89 -2.34 10.65
C ASP A 76 -10.41 -2.77 10.54
N VAL A 77 -9.66 -2.02 9.74
CA VAL A 77 -8.20 -2.16 9.55
C VAL A 77 -7.43 -1.00 10.17
N GLU A 78 -8.14 -0.19 10.96
CA GLU A 78 -7.61 0.96 11.70
C GLU A 78 -7.01 2.03 10.79
N PHE A 79 -7.46 2.09 9.53
CA PHE A 79 -7.05 3.15 8.62
C PHE A 79 -7.70 4.47 9.04
N ARG A 80 -6.87 5.51 9.22
CA ARG A 80 -7.30 6.86 9.57
C ARG A 80 -6.70 7.86 8.57
N ALA A 81 -7.55 8.56 7.82
CA ALA A 81 -7.14 9.50 6.79
C ALA A 81 -6.83 10.89 7.39
N THR A 82 -5.71 10.99 8.11
CA THR A 82 -5.31 12.21 8.85
C THR A 82 -4.43 13.19 8.05
N GLY A 83 -4.07 12.84 6.82
CA GLY A 83 -3.18 13.64 5.99
C GLY A 83 -1.69 13.41 6.30
N HIS A 84 -0.83 14.22 5.69
CA HIS A 84 0.61 14.15 5.87
C HIS A 84 1.23 15.53 5.70
N ILE A 85 2.02 15.96 6.68
CA ILE A 85 2.73 17.25 6.68
C ILE A 85 4.22 16.97 6.51
N ARG A 86 4.89 17.74 5.65
CA ARG A 86 6.35 17.78 5.56
C ARG A 86 6.79 19.15 6.06
N LEU A 87 7.67 19.17 7.06
CA LEU A 87 8.26 20.39 7.60
C LEU A 87 9.58 20.69 6.87
N ILE A 88 9.86 21.97 6.66
CA ILE A 88 11.10 22.47 6.03
C ILE A 88 11.76 23.39 7.04
N PHE A 89 13.05 23.16 7.30
CA PHE A 89 13.80 23.89 8.33
C PHE A 89 14.95 24.73 7.74
N ASP A 90 15.22 24.61 6.45
CA ASP A 90 16.31 25.30 5.77
C ASP A 90 16.02 25.53 4.28
N GLU A 91 16.77 26.45 3.67
CA GLU A 91 16.61 26.84 2.26
C GLU A 91 16.96 25.71 1.27
N GLY A 92 17.86 24.80 1.64
CA GLY A 92 18.19 23.62 0.82
C GLY A 92 16.99 22.68 0.71
N SER A 93 16.41 22.32 1.86
CA SER A 93 15.18 21.51 1.92
C SER A 93 13.98 22.19 1.23
N LEU A 94 13.93 23.53 1.20
CA LEU A 94 12.92 24.28 0.45
C LEU A 94 13.12 24.14 -1.07
N ALA A 95 14.36 24.26 -1.53
CA ALA A 95 14.72 24.06 -2.93
C ALA A 95 14.36 22.64 -3.39
N ASP A 96 14.71 21.62 -2.60
CA ASP A 96 14.36 20.21 -2.89
C ASP A 96 12.85 19.97 -2.97
N MET A 97 12.04 20.65 -2.16
CA MET A 97 10.59 20.52 -2.25
C MET A 97 10.01 21.17 -3.52
N ARG A 98 10.61 22.28 -3.96
CA ARG A 98 10.18 23.02 -5.16
C ARG A 98 10.67 22.36 -6.44
N ALA A 99 11.82 21.70 -6.39
CA ALA A 99 12.37 20.85 -7.43
C ALA A 99 11.51 19.57 -7.53
N LYS A 100 10.37 19.69 -8.20
CA LYS A 100 9.60 18.54 -8.67
C LYS A 100 10.28 17.92 -9.87
#